data_AF-F7QIJ0-F1
#
_entry.id   AF-F7QIJ0-F1
#
_cell.length_a   1.000
_cell.length_b   1.000
_cell.length_c   1.000
_cell.angle_alpha   90.00
_cell.angle_beta   90.00
_cell.angle_gamma   90.00
#
_symmetry.space_group_name_H-M   'P 1'
#
loop_
_entity.id
_entity.type
_entity.pdbx_description
1 polymer ?
#
loop_
_entity_poly.entity_id
_entity_poly.type
_entity_poly.pdbx_seq_one_letter_code
_entity_poly.pdbx_strand_id
1 'polypeptide(L)'
;MSVASSELAEEDSTARSLGDLLTARGLDANNIVAIRNTLHPDDVSGDFRTLADVIAANALPMLDRMQDGPRIAHNTLVLSFAALDGGRARLTGFRRFLMRREGIVPTDIVYDYDAAHLLHAFIARAHTPVFYDAFDEDGLDDLIETLVVQWPLPLERDIVTANDAGLFVRD
;
A
#
# COMPACT_ATOMS: atom_id res chain seq x y z
N MET A 1 -19.10 25.69 35.82
CA MET A 1 -18.76 24.28 36.08
C MET A 1 -18.56 23.62 34.74
N SER A 2 -17.29 23.30 34.44
CA SER A 2 -16.82 22.72 33.19
C SER A 2 -16.97 21.20 33.28
N VAL A 3 -17.78 20.60 32.41
CA VAL A 3 -18.00 19.14 32.35
C VAL A 3 -18.05 18.64 30.90
N ALA A 4 -17.35 19.33 29.99
CA ALA A 4 -17.29 18.93 28.57
C ALA A 4 -15.85 18.70 28.08
N SER A 5 -14.90 18.50 29.01
CA SER A 5 -13.47 18.33 28.68
C SER A 5 -12.89 16.99 29.12
N SER A 6 -13.71 16.05 29.61
CA SER A 6 -13.23 14.73 30.07
C SER A 6 -13.72 13.55 29.21
N GLU A 7 -14.42 13.79 28.11
CA GLU A 7 -14.82 12.74 27.14
C GLU A 7 -13.82 12.56 25.99
N LEU A 8 -12.68 13.27 26.01
CA LEU A 8 -11.52 13.00 25.15
C LEU A 8 -10.42 12.23 25.89
N ALA A 9 -10.75 11.69 27.07
CA ALA A 9 -9.86 10.78 27.78
C ALA A 9 -9.85 9.42 27.08
N GLU A 10 -8.64 8.90 26.83
CA GLU A 10 -8.31 7.57 26.29
C GLU A 10 -8.29 7.43 24.76
N GLU A 11 -7.52 8.26 24.05
CA GLU A 11 -6.88 7.79 22.81
C GLU A 11 -5.76 6.79 23.17
N ASP A 12 -6.20 5.55 23.40
CA ASP A 12 -5.49 4.29 23.19
C ASP A 12 -3.97 4.30 23.48
N SER A 13 -3.60 4.29 24.76
CA SER A 13 -2.22 4.03 25.18
C SER A 13 -1.77 2.58 24.92
N THR A 14 -2.56 1.78 24.20
CA THR A 14 -2.26 0.41 23.76
C THR A 14 -2.07 0.30 22.25
N ALA A 15 -2.18 1.39 21.49
CA ALA A 15 -1.95 1.41 20.05
C ALA A 15 -0.49 1.08 19.74
N ARG A 16 -0.23 -0.17 19.33
CA ARG A 16 1.08 -0.62 18.86
C ARG A 16 1.38 0.03 17.52
N SER A 17 2.53 0.69 17.37
CA SER A 17 2.97 1.18 16.06
C SER A 17 3.31 0.01 15.13
N LEU A 18 3.20 0.21 13.81
CA LEU A 18 3.71 -0.79 12.87
C LEU A 18 5.21 -1.01 13.05
N GLY A 19 5.97 0.05 13.34
CA GLY A 19 7.41 -0.02 13.61
C GLY A 19 7.75 -0.98 14.75
N ASP A 20 7.01 -0.92 15.86
CA ASP A 20 7.18 -1.83 17.01
C ASP A 20 6.80 -3.28 16.65
N LEU A 21 5.80 -3.45 15.78
CA LEU A 21 5.43 -4.76 15.27
C LEU A 21 6.55 -5.39 14.45
N LEU A 22 7.11 -4.64 13.51
CA LEU A 22 8.19 -5.10 12.63
C LEU A 22 9.48 -5.35 13.41
N THR A 23 9.83 -4.45 14.34
CA THR A 23 11.01 -4.58 15.20
C THR A 23 10.95 -5.85 16.05
N ALA A 24 9.79 -6.17 16.62
CA ALA A 24 9.61 -7.40 17.39
C ALA A 24 9.76 -8.68 16.55
N ARG A 25 9.66 -8.57 15.22
CA ARG A 25 9.90 -9.65 14.25
C ARG A 25 11.32 -9.64 13.67
N GLY A 26 12.19 -8.76 14.17
CA GLY A 26 13.57 -8.65 13.70
C GLY A 26 13.74 -7.90 12.39
N LEU A 27 12.73 -7.15 11.94
CA LEU A 27 12.79 -6.31 10.75
C LEU A 27 13.13 -4.87 11.11
N ASP A 28 13.95 -4.21 10.28
CA ASP A 28 14.25 -2.79 10.44
C ASP A 28 13.22 -1.92 9.71
N ALA A 29 12.23 -1.45 10.46
CA ALA A 29 11.12 -0.64 9.96
C ALA A 29 11.56 0.69 9.31
N ASN A 30 12.76 1.20 9.60
CA ASN A 30 13.26 2.43 8.97
C ASN A 30 13.67 2.23 7.52
N ASN A 31 13.98 0.98 7.14
CA ASN A 31 14.42 0.59 5.80
C ASN A 31 13.32 -0.11 4.99
N ILE A 32 12.08 -0.04 5.46
CA ILE A 32 10.89 -0.58 4.79
C ILE A 32 9.96 0.57 4.45
N VAL A 33 9.46 0.57 3.21
CA VAL A 33 8.41 1.49 2.76
C VAL A 33 7.05 0.82 2.94
N ALA A 34 6.07 1.57 3.42
CA ALA A 34 4.66 1.17 3.40
C ALA A 34 3.93 1.96 2.33
N ILE A 35 3.16 1.27 1.48
CA ILE A 35 2.28 1.88 0.48
C ILE A 35 0.82 1.56 0.78
N ARG A 36 -0.06 2.54 0.55
CA ARG A 36 -1.52 2.40 0.66
C ARG A 36 -2.13 2.55 -0.72
N ASN A 37 -2.51 1.43 -1.29
CA ASN A 37 -3.13 1.40 -2.61
C ASN A 37 -4.59 1.82 -2.54
N THR A 38 -4.95 2.74 -3.43
CA THR A 38 -6.32 3.10 -3.79
C THR A 38 -6.46 2.96 -5.30
N LEU A 39 -7.69 2.82 -5.79
CA LEU A 39 -7.96 3.01 -7.21
C LEU A 39 -8.04 4.51 -7.48
N HIS A 40 -7.19 5.03 -8.38
CA HIS A 40 -7.26 6.44 -8.76
C HIS A 40 -8.60 6.71 -9.48
N PRO A 41 -9.26 7.86 -9.25
CA PRO A 41 -10.57 8.16 -9.86
C PRO A 41 -10.58 8.11 -11.39
N ASP A 42 -9.49 8.55 -12.01
CA ASP A 42 -9.33 8.52 -13.47
C ASP A 42 -8.96 7.14 -14.03
N ASP A 43 -8.56 6.20 -13.16
CA ASP A 43 -8.26 4.82 -13.56
C ASP A 43 -9.52 3.93 -13.49
N VAL A 44 -10.66 4.51 -13.09
CA VAL A 44 -11.97 3.85 -13.03
C VAL A 44 -12.45 3.48 -14.42
N SER A 45 -12.93 2.24 -14.57
CA SER A 45 -13.41 1.69 -15.83
C SER A 45 -14.67 0.82 -15.63
N GLY A 46 -15.15 0.22 -16.72
CA GLY A 46 -16.28 -0.72 -16.67
C GLY A 46 -15.99 -1.92 -15.76
N ASP A 47 -14.75 -2.39 -15.76
CA ASP A 47 -14.30 -3.59 -15.03
C ASP A 47 -13.76 -3.26 -13.63
N PHE A 48 -13.19 -2.07 -13.43
CA PHE A 48 -12.64 -1.62 -12.16
C PHE A 48 -13.30 -0.33 -11.70
N ARG A 49 -14.32 -0.43 -10.84
CA ARG A 49 -15.04 0.74 -10.30
C ARG A 49 -14.54 1.15 -8.93
N THR A 50 -13.99 0.18 -8.21
CA THR A 50 -13.51 0.31 -6.84
C THR A 50 -12.23 -0.51 -6.65
N LEU A 51 -11.50 -0.24 -5.58
CA LEU A 51 -10.37 -1.11 -5.19
C LEU A 51 -10.84 -2.55 -4.90
N ALA A 52 -12.08 -2.74 -4.42
CA ALA A 52 -12.64 -4.06 -4.18
C ALA A 52 -12.75 -4.88 -5.48
N ASP A 53 -13.09 -4.25 -6.61
CA ASP A 53 -13.11 -4.91 -7.91
C ASP A 53 -11.71 -5.33 -8.34
N VAL A 54 -10.70 -4.47 -8.12
CA VAL A 54 -9.29 -4.78 -8.40
C VAL A 54 -8.83 -5.99 -7.59
N ILE A 55 -9.19 -6.06 -6.32
CA ILE A 55 -8.87 -7.20 -5.44
C ILE A 55 -9.60 -8.46 -5.91
N ALA A 56 -10.89 -8.38 -6.23
CA ALA A 56 -11.69 -9.51 -6.68
C ALA A 56 -11.18 -10.11 -8.01
N ALA A 57 -10.58 -9.28 -8.86
CA ALA A 57 -9.93 -9.69 -10.11
C ALA A 57 -8.47 -10.15 -9.91
N ASN A 58 -7.96 -10.20 -8.69
CA ASN A 58 -6.56 -10.53 -8.38
C ASN A 58 -5.54 -9.57 -9.05
N ALA A 59 -5.95 -8.34 -9.34
CA ALA A 59 -5.14 -7.33 -10.04
C ALA A 59 -4.36 -6.40 -9.09
N LEU A 60 -4.54 -6.53 -7.77
CA LEU A 60 -3.85 -5.69 -6.78
C LEU A 60 -2.31 -5.79 -6.87
N PRO A 61 -1.68 -6.98 -7.02
CA PRO A 61 -0.23 -7.07 -7.19
C PRO A 61 0.29 -6.37 -8.46
N MET A 62 -0.55 -6.20 -9.48
CA MET A 62 -0.21 -5.39 -10.64
C MET A 62 -0.26 -3.90 -10.28
N LEU A 63 -1.34 -3.45 -9.62
CA LEU A 63 -1.50 -2.07 -9.16
C LEU A 63 -0.33 -1.62 -8.28
N ASP A 64 0.09 -2.46 -7.32
CA ASP A 64 1.22 -2.20 -6.42
C ASP A 64 2.50 -1.79 -7.16
N ARG A 65 2.71 -2.37 -8.35
CA ARG A 65 3.93 -2.25 -9.15
C ARG A 65 3.91 -1.09 -10.14
N MET A 66 2.86 -0.28 -10.15
CA MET A 66 2.71 0.87 -11.05
C MET A 66 2.76 2.18 -10.24
N GLN A 67 3.69 3.08 -10.59
CA GLN A 67 3.83 4.37 -9.91
C GLN A 67 3.99 5.50 -10.93
N ASP A 68 3.33 6.63 -10.69
CA ASP A 68 3.58 7.85 -11.47
C ASP A 68 4.80 8.57 -10.86
N GLY A 69 5.96 8.32 -11.46
CA GLY A 69 7.27 8.79 -11.04
C GLY A 69 8.06 7.76 -10.21
N PRO A 70 9.38 7.99 -10.04
CA PRO A 70 10.26 7.11 -9.28
C PRO A 70 10.10 7.31 -7.76
N ARG A 71 8.88 7.09 -7.26
CA ARG A 71 8.48 7.39 -5.87
C ARG A 71 9.06 6.41 -4.85
N ILE A 72 9.44 5.21 -5.29
CA ILE A 72 10.05 4.15 -4.48
C ILE A 72 11.44 3.88 -5.06
N ALA A 73 12.47 3.85 -4.22
CA ALA A 73 13.83 3.60 -4.70
C ALA A 73 13.98 2.17 -5.26
N HIS A 74 14.94 1.97 -6.16
CA HIS A 74 15.29 0.62 -6.62
C HIS A 74 15.80 -0.24 -5.47
N ASN A 75 15.41 -1.52 -5.43
CA ASN A 75 15.80 -2.50 -4.40
C ASN A 75 15.30 -2.12 -3.00
N THR A 76 14.00 -1.82 -2.90
CA THR A 76 13.35 -1.43 -1.65
C THR A 76 12.44 -2.53 -1.14
N LEU A 77 12.44 -2.76 0.18
CA LEU A 77 11.43 -3.58 0.86
C LEU A 77 10.15 -2.78 1.02
N VAL A 78 9.02 -3.35 0.60
CA VAL A 78 7.72 -2.70 0.52
C VAL A 78 6.65 -3.54 1.21
N LEU A 79 5.92 -2.92 2.12
CA LEU A 79 4.65 -3.43 2.65
C LEU A 79 3.52 -2.82 1.82
N SER A 80 2.77 -3.67 1.12
CA SER A 80 1.65 -3.25 0.27
C SER A 80 0.34 -3.38 1.03
N PHE A 81 -0.35 -2.26 1.25
CA PHE A 81 -1.64 -2.24 1.92
C PHE A 81 -2.76 -1.87 0.95
N ALA A 82 -3.89 -2.56 1.04
CA ALA A 82 -5.13 -2.16 0.36
C ALA A 82 -5.92 -1.20 1.25
N ALA A 83 -6.31 -0.05 0.72
CA ALA A 83 -7.13 0.91 1.44
C ALA A 83 -8.49 0.31 1.86
N LEU A 84 -8.90 0.64 3.08
CA LEU A 84 -10.22 0.38 3.64
C LEU A 84 -10.89 1.71 4.05
N ASP A 85 -12.16 1.64 4.40
CA ASP A 85 -12.91 2.76 4.96
C ASP A 85 -12.32 3.28 6.28
N GLY A 86 -12.51 4.57 6.54
CA GLY A 86 -12.07 5.23 7.78
C GLY A 86 -10.55 5.46 7.86
N GLY A 87 -9.86 5.50 6.72
CA GLY A 87 -8.40 5.67 6.69
C GLY A 87 -7.62 4.42 7.15
N ARG A 88 -8.28 3.27 7.26
CA ARG A 88 -7.61 2.00 7.52
C ARG A 88 -6.99 1.42 6.25
N ALA A 89 -6.08 0.48 6.41
CA ALA A 89 -5.52 -0.28 5.30
C ALA A 89 -5.15 -1.69 5.77
N ARG A 90 -5.39 -2.71 4.93
CA ARG A 90 -5.06 -4.11 5.23
C ARG A 90 -3.78 -4.50 4.51
N LEU A 91 -2.88 -5.20 5.19
CA LEU A 91 -1.64 -5.72 4.59
C LEU A 91 -1.99 -6.83 3.58
N THR A 92 -1.44 -6.71 2.37
CA THR A 92 -1.69 -7.65 1.25
C THR A 92 -0.41 -8.23 0.66
N GLY A 93 0.75 -7.73 1.07
CA GLY A 93 2.04 -8.27 0.64
C GLY A 93 3.22 -7.63 1.35
N PHE A 94 4.29 -8.41 1.47
CA PHE A 94 5.62 -7.94 1.84
C PHE A 94 6.58 -8.36 0.74
N ARG A 95 7.17 -7.39 0.04
CA ARG A 95 7.88 -7.64 -1.22
C ARG A 95 9.12 -6.79 -1.37
N ARG A 96 10.06 -7.25 -2.18
CA ARG A 96 11.17 -6.44 -2.67
C ARG A 96 10.87 -5.91 -4.06
N PHE A 97 10.91 -4.59 -4.21
CA PHE A 97 10.67 -3.90 -5.46
C PHE A 97 11.99 -3.58 -6.18
N LEU A 98 12.12 -4.06 -7.42
CA LEU A 98 13.21 -3.69 -8.33
C LEU A 98 12.66 -2.80 -9.43
N MET A 99 12.99 -1.51 -9.37
CA MET A 99 12.59 -0.53 -10.39
C MET A 99 13.12 -0.95 -11.76
N ARG A 100 12.22 -1.01 -12.76
CA ARG A 100 12.57 -1.22 -14.16
C ARG A 100 13.09 0.07 -14.78
N ARG A 101 13.82 -0.05 -15.89
CA ARG A 101 14.16 1.10 -16.71
C ARG A 101 12.90 1.70 -17.31
N GLU A 102 12.92 3.01 -17.53
CA GLU A 102 11.84 3.73 -18.21
C GLU A 102 11.45 3.04 -19.54
N GLY A 103 10.15 2.94 -19.79
CA GLY A 103 9.58 2.30 -20.97
C GLY A 103 9.56 0.76 -20.93
N ILE A 104 9.99 0.12 -19.84
CA ILE A 104 9.93 -1.34 -19.67
C ILE A 104 8.86 -1.72 -18.65
N VAL A 105 7.77 -2.30 -19.15
CA VAL A 105 6.71 -2.92 -18.34
C VAL A 105 7.05 -4.40 -18.11
N PRO A 106 6.91 -4.95 -16.88
CA PRO A 106 6.99 -6.38 -16.63
C PRO A 106 6.06 -7.17 -17.57
N THR A 107 6.56 -8.25 -18.17
CA THR A 107 5.80 -8.99 -19.20
C THR A 107 4.54 -9.62 -18.64
N ASP A 108 4.57 -10.06 -17.39
CA ASP A 108 3.42 -10.62 -16.68
C ASP A 108 2.28 -9.60 -16.53
N ILE A 109 2.59 -8.30 -16.37
CA ILE A 109 1.59 -7.22 -16.37
C ILE A 109 0.94 -7.05 -17.74
N VAL A 110 1.72 -7.15 -18.82
CA VAL A 110 1.24 -6.93 -20.19
C VAL A 110 0.29 -8.03 -20.67
N TYR A 111 0.49 -9.26 -20.20
CA TYR A 111 -0.31 -10.43 -20.61
C TYR A 111 -1.47 -10.76 -19.67
N ASP A 112 -1.66 -9.99 -18.60
CA ASP A 112 -2.84 -10.09 -17.75
C ASP A 112 -4.03 -9.43 -18.46
N TYR A 113 -4.78 -10.23 -19.21
CA TYR A 113 -5.94 -9.75 -19.97
C TYR A 113 -7.04 -9.16 -19.07
N ASP A 114 -7.20 -9.71 -17.88
CA ASP A 114 -8.23 -9.26 -16.94
C ASP A 114 -7.84 -7.90 -16.34
N ALA A 115 -6.54 -7.65 -16.18
CA ALA A 115 -6.02 -6.40 -15.63
C ALA A 115 -5.60 -5.35 -16.68
N ALA A 116 -5.59 -5.69 -17.98
CA ALA A 116 -5.11 -4.83 -19.06
C ALA A 116 -5.76 -3.43 -19.09
N HIS A 117 -7.06 -3.32 -18.76
CA HIS A 117 -7.74 -2.04 -18.71
C HIS A 117 -7.21 -1.13 -17.59
N LEU A 118 -6.82 -1.69 -16.44
CA LEU A 118 -6.22 -0.93 -15.34
C LEU A 118 -4.83 -0.42 -15.73
N LEU A 119 -4.01 -1.26 -16.40
CA LEU A 119 -2.72 -0.83 -16.95
C LEU A 119 -2.86 0.30 -17.97
N HIS A 120 -3.78 0.16 -18.92
CA HIS A 120 -4.00 1.17 -19.96
C HIS A 120 -4.51 2.49 -19.38
N ALA A 121 -5.42 2.44 -18.41
CA ALA A 121 -5.91 3.64 -17.75
C ALA A 121 -4.79 4.37 -17.00
N PHE A 122 -3.96 3.63 -16.26
CA PHE A 122 -2.77 4.17 -15.60
C PHE A 122 -1.81 4.83 -16.60
N ILE A 123 -1.44 4.14 -17.69
CA ILE A 123 -0.52 4.69 -18.71
C ILE A 123 -1.11 5.93 -19.38
N ALA A 124 -2.42 5.95 -19.64
CA ALA A 124 -3.07 7.09 -20.28
C ALA A 124 -3.03 8.37 -19.42
N ARG A 125 -2.98 8.21 -18.09
CA ARG A 125 -2.96 9.32 -17.13
C ARG A 125 -1.56 9.69 -16.65
N ALA A 126 -0.70 8.71 -16.40
CA ALA A 126 0.58 8.93 -15.72
C ALA A 126 1.49 9.86 -16.55
N HIS A 127 2.13 10.81 -15.87
CA HIS A 127 3.10 11.68 -16.53
C HIS A 127 4.46 10.98 -16.70
N THR A 128 4.88 10.20 -15.71
CA THR A 128 6.15 9.47 -15.70
C THR A 128 5.92 8.03 -15.24
N PRO A 129 5.31 7.15 -16.05
CA PRO A 129 5.00 5.80 -15.61
C PRO A 129 6.27 5.01 -15.27
N VAL A 130 6.32 4.49 -14.04
CA VAL A 130 7.40 3.63 -13.52
C VAL A 130 6.81 2.30 -13.10
N PHE A 131 7.52 1.23 -13.45
CA PHE A 131 7.13 -0.14 -13.13
C PHE A 131 8.21 -0.85 -12.31
N TYR A 132 7.80 -1.81 -11.49
CA TYR A 132 8.69 -2.60 -10.65
C TYR A 132 8.50 -4.09 -10.92
N ASP A 133 9.59 -4.85 -10.85
CA ASP A 133 9.47 -6.26 -10.46
C ASP A 133 9.20 -6.30 -8.96
N ALA A 134 8.40 -7.27 -8.54
CA ALA A 134 8.18 -7.54 -7.13
C ALA A 134 8.45 -9.01 -6.83
N PHE A 135 9.17 -9.26 -5.75
CA PHE A 135 9.44 -10.60 -5.24
C PHE A 135 8.92 -10.67 -3.82
N ASP A 136 8.13 -11.69 -3.49
CA ASP A 136 7.65 -11.88 -2.13
C ASP A 136 8.84 -12.13 -1.18
N GLU A 137 8.73 -11.59 0.02
CA GLU A 137 9.73 -11.69 1.09
C GLU A 137 9.08 -12.39 2.29
N ASP A 138 9.86 -13.25 2.96
CA ASP A 138 9.38 -14.07 4.07
C ASP A 138 9.27 -13.27 5.39
N GLY A 139 8.56 -13.85 6.37
CA GLY A 139 8.63 -13.44 7.78
C GLY A 139 7.41 -12.67 8.29
N LEU A 140 6.50 -12.31 7.38
CA LEU A 140 5.22 -11.65 7.68
C LEU A 140 4.02 -12.42 7.12
N ASP A 141 4.21 -13.67 6.69
CA ASP A 141 3.20 -14.51 6.02
C ASP A 141 1.89 -14.63 6.81
N ASP A 142 1.99 -14.77 8.12
CA ASP A 142 0.83 -14.87 9.02
C ASP A 142 0.05 -13.56 9.19
N LEU A 143 0.64 -12.43 8.77
CA LEU A 143 0.02 -11.10 8.81
C LEU A 143 -0.62 -10.69 7.49
N ILE A 144 -0.33 -11.40 6.40
CA ILE A 144 -0.91 -11.13 5.09
C ILE A 144 -2.42 -11.38 5.17
N GLU A 145 -3.21 -10.44 4.67
CA GLU A 145 -4.68 -10.37 4.75
C GLU A 145 -5.29 -10.26 6.15
N THR A 146 -4.50 -10.33 7.23
CA THR A 146 -5.00 -10.26 8.61
C THR A 146 -4.65 -8.94 9.29
N LEU A 147 -3.45 -8.41 9.06
CA LEU A 147 -3.01 -7.16 9.67
C LEU A 147 -3.74 -5.97 9.07
N VAL A 148 -4.41 -5.19 9.91
CA VAL A 148 -4.99 -3.89 9.56
C VAL A 148 -4.22 -2.79 10.29
N VAL A 149 -4.00 -1.67 9.62
CA VAL A 149 -3.39 -0.48 10.20
C VAL A 149 -4.29 0.72 10.03
N GLN A 150 -4.18 1.70 10.92
CA GLN A 150 -4.59 3.06 10.69
C GLN A 150 -3.52 3.77 9.88
N TRP A 151 -3.90 4.34 8.75
CA TRP A 151 -2.99 5.12 7.93
C TRP A 151 -2.83 6.55 8.48
N PRO A 152 -1.63 7.14 8.41
CA PRO A 152 -1.40 8.53 8.79
C PRO A 152 -2.21 9.49 7.92
N LEU A 153 -2.65 10.61 8.51
CA LEU A 153 -3.22 11.73 7.77
C LEU A 153 -2.10 12.67 7.29
N PRO A 154 -2.26 13.34 6.13
CA PRO A 154 -3.39 13.27 5.21
C PRO A 154 -3.35 11.98 4.34
N LEU A 155 -4.51 11.44 3.94
CA LEU A 155 -4.60 10.12 3.27
C LEU A 155 -4.02 10.12 1.84
N GLU A 156 -3.84 11.29 1.26
CA GLU A 156 -3.15 11.53 -0.01
C GLU A 156 -1.66 11.18 0.08
N ARG A 157 -1.11 11.08 1.30
CA ARG A 157 0.23 10.55 1.55
C ARG A 157 0.17 9.02 1.59
N ASP A 158 0.01 8.43 0.42
CA ASP A 158 -0.09 6.98 0.15
C ASP A 158 1.24 6.22 0.24
N ILE A 159 2.38 6.89 0.37
CA ILE A 159 3.71 6.26 0.55
C ILE A 159 4.39 6.87 1.78
N VAL A 160 4.76 6.02 2.74
CA VAL A 160 5.42 6.40 3.98
C VAL A 160 6.52 5.40 4.37
N THR A 161 7.35 5.74 5.34
CA THR A 161 8.23 4.75 5.98
C THR A 161 7.39 3.84 6.88
N ALA A 162 7.75 2.56 7.00
CA ALA A 162 7.00 1.63 7.85
C ALA A 162 7.12 1.97 9.36
N ASN A 163 8.14 2.77 9.72
CA ASN A 163 8.30 3.37 11.05
C ASN A 163 7.65 4.75 11.20
N ASP A 164 6.72 5.15 10.32
CA ASP A 164 6.00 6.41 10.47
C ASP A 164 5.20 6.42 11.78
N ALA A 165 5.38 7.46 12.58
CA ALA A 165 4.78 7.58 13.90
C ALA A 165 3.25 7.68 13.87
N GLY A 166 2.64 7.99 12.72
CA GLY A 166 1.19 8.03 12.53
C GLY A 166 0.59 6.70 12.07
N LEU A 167 1.40 5.63 11.94
CA LEU A 167 0.96 4.36 11.40
C LEU A 167 0.85 3.29 12.52
N PHE A 168 -0.40 2.97 12.86
CA PHE A 168 -0.74 2.17 14.03
C PHE A 168 -1.46 0.88 13.65
N VAL A 169 -1.16 -0.21 14.34
CA VAL A 169 -1.87 -1.48 14.17
C VAL A 169 -3.29 -1.35 14.73
N ARG A 170 -4.26 -1.97 14.05
CA ARG A 170 -5.65 -2.09 14.48
C ARG A 170 -6.01 -3.57 14.54
N ASP A 171 -6.49 -4.00 15.71
CA ASP A 171 -7.02 -5.35 15.95
C ASP A 171 -8.37 -5.57 15.25
#